data_AF-A0A7Y0CFR7-F1
#
_entry.id   AF-A0A7Y0CFR7-F1
#
_cell.length_a   1.000
_cell.length_b   1.000
_cell.length_c   1.000
_cell.angle_alpha   90.00
_cell.angle_beta   90.00
_cell.angle_gamma   90.00
#
_symmetry.space_group_name_H-M   'P 1'
#
loop_
_entity.id
_entity.type
_entity.pdbx_description
1 polymer ?
#
loop_
_entity_poly.entity_id
_entity_poly.type
_entity_poly.pdbx_seq_one_letter_code
_entity_poly.pdbx_strand_id
1 'polypeptide(L)'
;LAVRAEAPTTRELLVESIRARESAALGDLGAAAGGRALCSLSRAGASVPTVKYHEGAVAAMADARRAVQAGADGPHAVRADRAELLEVRAQWRAQSEMVGRAGPAWAGYLAGGLDALDQMVDDDEGRGGCDI
;
A
#
# COMPACT_ATOMS: atom_id res chain seq x y z
N LEU A 1 38.94 9.88 -6.91
CA LEU A 1 38.29 9.40 -5.68
C LEU A 1 36.91 8.88 -6.05
N ALA A 2 36.66 7.59 -5.88
CA ALA A 2 35.30 7.06 -5.98
C ALA A 2 34.60 7.33 -4.65
N VAL A 3 33.52 8.13 -4.67
CA VAL A 3 32.62 8.25 -3.52
C VAL A 3 31.92 6.91 -3.39
N ARG A 4 32.22 6.15 -2.34
CA ARG A 4 31.40 4.99 -1.98
C ARG A 4 30.01 5.53 -1.62
N ALA A 5 28.99 5.08 -2.33
CA ALA A 5 27.62 5.30 -1.90
C ALA A 5 27.46 4.72 -0.49
N GLU A 6 26.98 5.52 0.45
CA GLU A 6 26.59 5.02 1.77
C GLU A 6 25.44 4.03 1.60
N ALA A 7 25.43 3.00 2.47
CA ALA A 7 24.33 2.04 2.47
C ALA A 7 23.02 2.75 2.86
N PRO A 8 21.90 2.40 2.21
CA PRO A 8 20.62 3.02 2.51
C PRO A 8 20.23 2.75 3.97
N THR A 9 19.71 3.77 4.63
CA THR A 9 19.16 3.68 5.98
C THR A 9 17.92 2.78 6.01
N THR A 10 17.59 2.21 7.17
CA THR A 10 16.36 1.42 7.37
C THR A 10 15.11 2.19 6.95
N ARG A 11 15.10 3.52 7.15
CA ARG A 11 14.00 4.39 6.74
C ARG A 11 13.89 4.47 5.21
N GLU A 12 15.00 4.68 4.52
CA GLU A 12 15.02 4.71 3.06
C GLU A 12 14.58 3.37 2.47
N LEU A 13 15.01 2.26 3.08
CA LEU A 13 14.56 0.92 2.70
C LEU A 13 13.04 0.75 2.89
N LEU A 14 12.48 1.23 3.99
CA LEU A 14 11.03 1.20 4.22
C LEU A 14 10.26 2.03 3.18
N VAL A 15 10.70 3.26 2.93
CA VAL A 15 10.06 4.16 1.94
C VAL A 15 10.15 3.58 0.53
N GLU A 16 11.30 3.02 0.15
CA GLU A 16 11.47 2.40 -1.16
C GLU A 16 10.64 1.12 -1.31
N SER A 17 10.54 0.33 -0.23
CA SER A 17 9.70 -0.86 -0.15
C SER A 17 8.21 -0.53 -0.37
N ILE A 18 7.73 0.58 0.19
CA ILE A 18 6.36 1.09 -0.04
C ILE A 18 6.16 1.50 -1.49
N ARG A 19 7.10 2.29 -2.06
CA ARG A 19 7.03 2.77 -3.46
C ARG A 19 7.05 1.62 -4.46
N ALA A 20 7.90 0.63 -4.24
CA ALA A 20 8.00 -0.56 -5.09
C ALA A 20 6.66 -1.32 -5.14
N ARG A 21 5.99 -1.47 -4.00
CA ARG A 21 4.68 -2.13 -3.92
C ARG A 21 3.55 -1.31 -4.55
N GLU A 22 3.53 0.00 -4.35
CA GLU A 22 2.57 0.88 -5.05
C GLU A 22 2.73 0.78 -6.57
N SER A 23 3.97 0.78 -7.06
CA SER A 23 4.30 0.61 -8.48
C SER A 23 3.89 -0.77 -9.02
N ALA A 24 4.16 -1.85 -8.27
CA ALA A 24 3.74 -3.19 -8.64
C ALA A 24 2.21 -3.31 -8.74
N ALA A 25 1.48 -2.80 -7.73
CA ALA A 25 0.02 -2.80 -7.73
C ALA A 25 -0.57 -1.97 -8.90
N LEU A 26 0.07 -0.86 -9.27
CA LEU A 26 -0.31 -0.08 -10.46
C LEU A 26 -0.11 -0.88 -11.76
N GLY A 27 0.98 -1.65 -11.85
CA GLY A 27 1.23 -2.57 -12.96
C GLY A 27 0.15 -3.64 -13.09
N ASP A 28 -0.18 -4.29 -11.97
CA ASP A 28 -1.22 -5.33 -11.92
C ASP A 28 -2.61 -4.78 -12.25
N LEU A 29 -2.93 -3.58 -11.76
CA LEU A 29 -4.16 -2.87 -12.11
C LEU A 29 -4.25 -2.58 -13.62
N GLY A 30 -3.16 -2.12 -14.22
CA GLY A 30 -3.08 -1.88 -15.67
C GLY A 30 -3.29 -3.15 -16.48
N ALA A 31 -2.68 -4.26 -16.05
CA ALA A 31 -2.85 -5.58 -16.65
C ALA A 31 -4.30 -6.07 -16.53
N ALA A 32 -4.89 -5.99 -15.33
CA ALA A 32 -6.27 -6.39 -15.06
C ALA A 32 -7.29 -5.56 -15.85
N ALA A 33 -7.02 -4.28 -16.07
CA ALA A 33 -7.87 -3.39 -16.85
C ALA A 33 -7.75 -3.60 -18.37
N GLY A 34 -6.75 -4.38 -18.83
CA GLY A 34 -6.53 -4.65 -20.25
C GLY A 34 -6.30 -3.38 -21.08
N GLY A 35 -5.62 -2.37 -20.51
CA GLY A 35 -5.39 -1.08 -21.16
C GLY A 35 -6.62 -0.17 -21.27
N ARG A 36 -7.77 -0.56 -20.71
CA ARG A 36 -8.97 0.29 -20.66
C ARG A 36 -8.93 1.22 -19.46
N ALA A 37 -9.43 2.44 -19.63
CA ALA A 37 -9.66 3.33 -18.48
C ALA A 37 -10.69 2.72 -17.52
N LEU A 38 -10.44 2.81 -16.20
CA LEU A 38 -11.33 2.30 -15.15
C LEU A 38 -12.75 2.88 -15.26
N CYS A 39 -12.87 4.18 -15.55
CA CYS A 39 -14.17 4.82 -15.76
C CYS A 39 -14.96 4.20 -16.92
N SER A 40 -14.27 3.71 -17.96
CA SER A 40 -14.91 3.03 -19.09
C SER A 40 -15.36 1.60 -18.75
N LEU A 41 -14.71 0.93 -17.80
CA LEU A 41 -15.17 -0.35 -17.25
C LEU A 41 -16.42 -0.15 -16.38
N SER A 42 -16.35 0.83 -15.47
CA SER A 42 -17.47 1.16 -14.58
C SER A 42 -18.73 1.60 -15.33
N ARG A 43 -18.60 2.43 -16.38
CA ARG A 43 -19.73 2.86 -17.22
C ARG A 43 -20.38 1.73 -18.00
N ALA A 44 -19.62 0.68 -18.33
CA ALA A 44 -20.16 -0.51 -18.97
C ALA A 44 -20.87 -1.45 -17.98
N GLY A 45 -20.99 -1.05 -16.70
CA GLY A 45 -21.55 -1.91 -15.64
C GLY A 45 -20.65 -3.08 -15.25
N ALA A 46 -19.44 -3.16 -15.81
CA ALA A 46 -18.50 -4.25 -15.58
C ALA A 46 -17.60 -3.90 -14.38
N SER A 47 -18.00 -4.33 -13.18
CA SER A 47 -17.06 -4.50 -12.08
C SER A 47 -16.33 -5.81 -12.29
N VAL A 48 -15.04 -5.77 -12.64
CA VAL A 48 -14.20 -6.96 -12.62
C VAL A 48 -13.62 -7.08 -11.22
N PRO A 49 -13.91 -8.16 -10.45
CA PRO A 49 -13.40 -8.32 -9.08
C PRO A 49 -11.89 -8.07 -8.96
N THR A 50 -11.11 -8.57 -9.92
CA THR A 50 -9.65 -8.38 -10.00
C THR A 50 -9.24 -6.91 -10.18
N VAL A 51 -9.97 -6.13 -10.98
CA VAL A 51 -9.68 -4.69 -11.17
C VAL A 51 -9.89 -3.94 -9.87
N LYS A 52 -11.01 -4.21 -9.18
CA LYS A 52 -11.30 -3.55 -7.89
C LYS A 52 -10.30 -3.95 -6.82
N TYR A 53 -9.87 -5.20 -6.79
CA TYR A 53 -8.81 -5.67 -5.91
C TYR A 53 -7.51 -4.85 -6.08
N HIS A 54 -6.97 -4.76 -7.30
CA HIS A 54 -5.73 -4.00 -7.51
C HIS A 54 -5.92 -2.48 -7.35
N GLU A 55 -7.12 -1.94 -7.62
CA GLU A 55 -7.45 -0.54 -7.31
C GLU A 55 -7.36 -0.25 -5.81
N GLY A 56 -7.82 -1.19 -4.98
CA GLY A 56 -7.68 -1.16 -3.53
C GLY A 56 -6.23 -1.20 -3.06
N ALA A 57 -5.44 -2.13 -3.60
CA ALA A 57 -4.02 -2.26 -3.29
C ALA A 57 -3.24 -0.97 -3.58
N VAL A 58 -3.46 -0.36 -4.74
CA VAL A 58 -2.84 0.92 -5.12
C VAL A 58 -3.21 2.03 -4.14
N ALA A 59 -4.51 2.16 -3.83
CA ALA A 59 -4.99 3.22 -2.95
C ALA A 59 -4.42 3.09 -1.53
N ALA A 60 -4.41 1.87 -0.98
CA ALA A 60 -3.86 1.59 0.35
C ALA A 60 -2.35 1.90 0.43
N MET A 61 -1.57 1.50 -0.57
CA MET A 61 -0.14 1.80 -0.61
C MET A 61 0.14 3.30 -0.78
N ALA A 62 -0.69 4.01 -1.56
CA ALA A 62 -0.60 5.46 -1.68
C ALA A 62 -0.89 6.17 -0.34
N ASP A 63 -1.86 5.70 0.43
CA ASP A 63 -2.15 6.22 1.78
C ASP A 63 -0.98 5.97 2.74
N ALA A 64 -0.44 4.74 2.76
CA ALA A 64 0.75 4.39 3.54
C ALA A 64 1.95 5.29 3.20
N ARG A 65 2.21 5.52 1.90
CA ARG A 65 3.28 6.41 1.46
C ARG A 65 3.07 7.84 1.95
N ARG A 66 1.86 8.38 1.84
CA ARG A 66 1.56 9.75 2.29
C ARG A 66 1.77 9.89 3.81
N ALA A 67 1.32 8.91 4.59
CA ALA A 67 1.47 8.90 6.04
C ALA A 67 2.97 8.90 6.45
N VAL A 68 3.76 7.99 5.88
CA VAL A 68 5.21 7.90 6.13
C VAL A 68 5.96 9.16 5.66
N GLN A 69 5.55 9.77 4.54
CA GLN A 69 6.17 11.01 4.05
C GLN A 69 5.83 12.25 4.88
N ALA A 70 4.71 12.23 5.61
CA ALA A 70 4.33 13.31 6.51
C ALA A 70 5.15 13.29 7.82
N GLY A 71 5.80 12.18 8.14
CA GLY A 71 6.62 11.99 9.34
C GLY A 71 7.88 12.86 9.35
N ALA A 72 8.20 13.43 10.52
CA ALA A 72 9.40 14.23 10.70
C ALA A 72 10.68 13.38 10.75
N ASP A 73 11.78 13.94 10.23
CA ASP A 73 13.11 13.35 10.36
C ASP A 73 13.56 13.33 11.83
N GLY A 74 14.32 12.30 12.22
CA GLY A 74 14.92 12.24 13.55
C GLY A 74 15.32 10.83 14.00
N PRO A 75 15.88 10.70 15.21
CA PRO A 75 16.39 9.43 15.74
C PRO A 75 15.33 8.31 15.87
N HIS A 76 14.04 8.68 15.82
CA HIS A 76 12.92 7.76 15.95
C HIS A 76 12.05 7.70 14.69
N ALA A 77 12.50 8.28 13.56
CA ALA A 77 11.71 8.38 12.34
C ALA A 77 11.23 7.01 11.84
N VAL A 78 12.10 5.98 11.84
CA VAL A 78 11.70 4.60 11.44
C VAL A 78 10.58 4.05 12.33
N ARG A 79 10.65 4.27 13.65
CA ARG A 79 9.62 3.81 14.59
C ARG A 79 8.30 4.54 14.36
N ALA A 80 8.37 5.86 14.12
CA ALA A 80 7.20 6.67 13.80
C ALA A 80 6.56 6.22 12.48
N ASP A 81 7.36 6.03 11.42
CA ASP A 81 6.89 5.57 10.11
C ASP A 81 6.21 4.19 10.20
N ARG A 82 6.73 3.26 11.02
CA ARG A 82 6.08 1.98 11.31
C ARG A 82 4.74 2.15 12.03
N ALA A 83 4.66 3.07 13.00
CA ALA A 83 3.41 3.37 13.68
C ALA A 83 2.36 3.96 12.72
N GLU A 84 2.77 4.85 11.82
CA GLU A 84 1.90 5.40 10.76
C GLU A 84 1.39 4.31 9.81
N LEU A 85 2.24 3.36 9.40
CA LEU A 85 1.82 2.22 8.58
C LEU A 85 0.74 1.37 9.29
N LEU A 86 0.92 1.10 10.59
CA LEU A 86 -0.04 0.35 11.39
C LEU A 86 -1.36 1.10 11.56
N GLU A 87 -1.31 2.42 11.71
CA GLU A 87 -2.50 3.27 11.80
C GLU A 87 -3.28 3.28 10.47
N VAL A 88 -2.61 3.42 9.33
CA VAL A 88 -3.25 3.30 8.01
C VAL A 88 -3.95 1.95 7.85
N ARG A 89 -3.29 0.85 8.26
CA ARG A 89 -3.89 -0.49 8.28
C ARG A 89 -5.13 -0.57 9.16
N ALA A 90 -5.08 0.00 10.37
CA ALA A 90 -6.23 0.03 11.27
C ALA A 90 -7.41 0.81 10.68
N GLN A 91 -7.15 1.95 10.03
CA GLN A 91 -8.17 2.75 9.34
C GLN A 91 -8.82 2.00 8.19
N TRP A 92 -8.04 1.27 7.39
CA TRP A 92 -8.57 0.41 6.32
C TRP A 92 -9.44 -0.75 6.86
N ARG A 93 -9.07 -1.34 8.02
CA ARG A 93 -9.90 -2.34 8.70
C ARG A 93 -11.22 -1.76 9.17
N ALA A 94 -11.19 -0.60 9.82
CA ALA A 94 -12.41 0.08 10.27
C ALA A 94 -13.35 0.42 9.11
N GLN A 95 -12.82 0.72 7.91
CA GLN A 95 -13.64 0.91 6.71
C GLN A 95 -14.40 -0.35 6.28
N SER A 96 -13.88 -1.54 6.57
CA SER A 96 -14.57 -2.81 6.27
C SER A 96 -15.79 -3.07 7.14
N GLU A 97 -15.84 -2.43 8.31
CA GLU A 97 -16.90 -2.58 9.30
C GLU A 97 -17.98 -1.48 9.17
N MET A 98 -17.74 -0.44 8.36
CA MET A 98 -18.65 0.69 8.20
C MET A 98 -19.92 0.33 7.42
N VAL A 99 -21.07 0.56 8.07
CA VAL A 99 -22.40 0.42 7.47
C VAL A 99 -22.59 1.47 6.36
N GLY A 100 -23.07 1.03 5.19
CA GLY A 100 -23.39 1.92 4.07
C GLY A 100 -22.36 1.95 2.93
N ARG A 101 -21.17 1.39 3.13
CA ARG A 101 -20.28 1.00 2.02
C ARG A 101 -20.36 -0.51 1.83
N ALA A 102 -21.12 -0.93 0.82
CA ALA A 102 -21.46 -2.33 0.61
C ALA A 102 -21.38 -2.73 -0.86
N GLY A 103 -21.29 -4.04 -1.10
CA GLY A 103 -21.36 -4.65 -2.42
C GLY A 103 -20.03 -5.26 -2.90
N PRO A 104 -20.07 -6.14 -3.92
CA PRO A 104 -18.91 -6.94 -4.33
C PRO A 104 -17.71 -6.10 -4.79
N ALA A 105 -17.95 -4.98 -5.46
CA ALA A 105 -16.90 -4.07 -5.90
C ALA A 105 -16.17 -3.41 -4.72
N TRP A 106 -16.92 -3.01 -3.69
CA TRP A 106 -16.37 -2.43 -2.47
C TRP A 106 -15.61 -3.47 -1.64
N ALA A 107 -16.16 -4.68 -1.51
CA ALA A 107 -15.49 -5.80 -0.85
C ALA A 107 -14.16 -6.15 -1.52
N GLY A 108 -14.13 -6.24 -2.85
CA GLY A 108 -12.89 -6.48 -3.61
C GLY A 108 -11.86 -5.36 -3.41
N TYR A 109 -12.28 -4.10 -3.44
CA TYR A 109 -11.44 -2.94 -3.16
C TYR A 109 -10.81 -3.00 -1.76
N LEU A 110 -11.61 -3.26 -0.72
CA LEU A 110 -11.07 -3.38 0.64
C LEU A 110 -10.14 -4.57 0.79
N ALA A 111 -10.49 -5.73 0.22
CA ALA A 111 -9.67 -6.93 0.27
C ALA A 111 -8.27 -6.67 -0.30
N GLY A 112 -8.17 -6.07 -1.49
CA GLY A 112 -6.87 -5.78 -2.10
C GLY A 112 -6.05 -4.74 -1.33
N GLY A 113 -6.71 -3.74 -0.74
CA GLY A 113 -6.02 -2.78 0.12
C GLY A 113 -5.48 -3.40 1.41
N LEU A 114 -6.29 -4.22 2.09
CA LEU A 114 -5.90 -4.90 3.32
C LEU A 114 -4.79 -5.93 3.07
N ASP A 115 -4.90 -6.74 2.03
CA ASP A 115 -3.88 -7.73 1.67
C ASP A 115 -2.53 -7.06 1.40
N ALA A 116 -2.51 -5.91 0.71
CA ALA A 116 -1.28 -5.17 0.42
C ALA A 116 -0.64 -4.59 1.70
N LEU A 117 -1.45 -4.06 2.61
CA LEU A 117 -0.96 -3.53 3.90
C LEU A 117 -0.48 -4.64 4.83
N ASP A 118 -1.19 -5.79 4.87
CA ASP A 118 -0.80 -6.96 5.64
C ASP A 118 0.57 -7.48 5.18
N GLN A 119 0.76 -7.68 3.86
CA GLN A 119 2.05 -8.08 3.29
C GLN A 119 3.17 -7.07 3.60
N MET A 120 2.88 -5.78 3.54
CA MET A 120 3.88 -4.74 3.84
C MET A 120 4.32 -4.78 5.31
N VAL A 121 3.40 -4.99 6.24
CA VAL A 121 3.70 -5.10 7.68
C VAL A 121 4.50 -6.38 7.96
N ASP A 122 4.07 -7.53 7.44
CA ASP A 122 4.73 -8.81 7.66
C ASP A 122 6.19 -8.79 7.15
N ASP A 123 6.42 -8.20 5.97
CA ASP A 123 7.77 -8.06 5.39
C ASP A 123 8.67 -7.07 6.16
N ASP A 124 8.09 -6.03 6.76
CA ASP A 124 8.81 -5.05 7.57
C ASP A 124 9.16 -5.58 8.96
N GLU A 125 8.30 -6.42 9.54
CA GLU A 125 8.59 -7.20 10.76
C GLU A 125 9.69 -8.23 10.51
N GLY A 126 9.62 -8.96 9.38
CA GLY A 126 10.64 -9.93 8.97
C GLY A 126 12.03 -9.29 8.79
N ARG A 127 12.11 -8.04 8.32
CA ARG A 127 13.37 -7.28 8.23
C ARG A 127 13.89 -6.82 9.59
N GLY A 128 13.00 -6.41 10.49
CA GLY A 128 13.37 -5.96 11.84
C GLY A 128 13.84 -7.10 12.76
N GLY A 129 13.42 -8.33 12.48
CA GLY A 129 13.82 -9.52 13.24
C GLY A 129 15.23 -10.06 12.93
N CYS A 130 15.88 -9.60 11.86
CA CYS A 130 17.25 -10.02 11.50
C CYS A 130 18.37 -9.23 12.19
N ASP A 131 18.04 -8.24 13.03
CA ASP A 131 19.00 -7.37 13.73
C ASP A 131 19.25 -7.79 15.21
N ILE A 132 19.08 -9.07 15.57
CA ILE A 132 19.42 -9.61 16.91
C ILE A 132 20.57 -10.61 16.84
#